data_AF-A0A8J8BB03-F1
#
_entry.id   AF-A0A8J8BB03-F1
#
_cell.length_a   1.000
_cell.length_b   1.000
_cell.length_c   1.000
_cell.angle_alpha   90.00
_cell.angle_beta   90.00
_cell.angle_gamma   90.00
#
_symmetry.space_group_name_H-M   'P 1'
#
loop_
_entity.id
_entity.type
_entity.pdbx_description
1 polymer ?
#
loop_
_entity_poly.entity_id
_entity_poly.type
_entity_poly.pdbx_seq_one_letter_code
_entity_poly.pdbx_strand_id
1 'polypeptide(L)'
;MTHQHNRTCAACRQRPAWAARWICVPCYLALREDLHGLVGDYRWLGECMVLLPPSWRTSSIRAFRTETPIPFDARMSLQRDRITETLAYWARMVVEAKRPRPWPPHDVTVEATAPWLTTQLGWIVRQEAAGDFDREIRGLRVDTDRVAPRELEWRSLPLPCPRCGQLALSHNGGLVACRRGGCGHAMTLGEYHQLEDEIAAALAERRQAQDA
;
A
#
# COMPACT_ATOMS: atom_id res chain seq x y z
N MET A 1 -2.81 -7.30 47.39
CA MET A 1 -4.18 -7.64 46.95
C MET A 1 -4.30 -7.35 45.45
N THR A 2 -4.00 -8.35 44.62
CA THR A 2 -4.04 -8.24 43.16
C THR A 2 -5.44 -8.59 42.67
N HIS A 3 -6.32 -7.59 42.57
CA HIS A 3 -7.51 -7.69 41.73
C HIS A 3 -7.06 -7.73 40.27
N GLN A 4 -6.71 -8.94 39.81
CA GLN A 4 -6.41 -9.24 38.43
C GLN A 4 -7.75 -9.27 37.69
N HIS A 5 -8.29 -8.08 37.44
CA HIS A 5 -9.50 -7.91 36.67
C HIS A 5 -9.31 -8.61 35.33
N ASN A 6 -10.27 -9.44 34.99
CA ASN A 6 -10.44 -10.13 33.71
C ASN A 6 -10.66 -9.08 32.60
N ARG A 7 -9.63 -8.29 32.30
CA ARG A 7 -9.70 -7.20 31.33
C ARG A 7 -9.84 -7.81 29.96
N THR A 8 -10.91 -7.48 29.25
CA THR A 8 -11.06 -7.82 27.84
C THR A 8 -10.04 -7.05 27.01
N CYS A 9 -9.62 -7.65 25.90
CA CYS A 9 -8.77 -7.00 24.90
C CYS A 9 -9.38 -5.67 24.44
N ALA A 10 -8.62 -4.58 24.55
CA ALA A 10 -9.05 -3.24 24.15
C ALA A 10 -9.32 -3.13 22.63
N ALA A 11 -8.66 -3.96 21.81
CA ALA A 11 -8.82 -3.99 20.36
C ALA A 11 -10.05 -4.80 19.91
N CYS A 12 -10.15 -6.07 20.30
CA CYS A 12 -11.20 -6.98 19.78
C CYS A 12 -12.36 -7.27 20.74
N ARG A 13 -12.28 -6.88 22.02
CA ARG A 13 -13.26 -7.14 23.09
C ARG A 13 -13.61 -8.62 23.37
N GLN A 14 -13.08 -9.57 22.60
CA GLN A 14 -13.50 -10.98 22.63
C GLN A 14 -12.62 -11.89 23.50
N ARG A 15 -11.41 -11.45 23.88
CA ARG A 15 -10.44 -12.30 24.58
C ARG A 15 -9.91 -11.61 25.82
N PRO A 16 -9.60 -12.34 26.91
CA PRO A 16 -8.90 -11.75 28.03
C PRO A 16 -7.54 -11.25 27.55
N ALA A 17 -7.20 -10.04 27.93
CA ALA A 17 -5.83 -9.60 27.84
C ALA A 17 -5.02 -10.39 28.88
N TRP A 18 -3.89 -10.92 28.45
CA TRP A 18 -2.82 -11.38 29.32
C TRP A 18 -2.47 -10.40 30.43
N ALA A 19 -2.01 -10.98 31.55
CA ALA A 19 -1.53 -10.24 32.70
C ALA A 19 -0.52 -9.15 32.27
N ALA A 20 -0.81 -7.92 32.66
CA ALA A 20 -0.03 -6.70 32.39
C ALA A 20 -0.08 -6.11 30.97
N ARG A 21 -0.97 -6.55 30.07
CA ARG A 21 -1.17 -5.88 28.77
C ARG A 21 -2.64 -5.60 28.48
N TRP A 22 -2.92 -4.72 27.52
CA TRP A 22 -4.26 -4.25 27.19
C TRP A 22 -4.86 -4.87 25.92
N ILE A 23 -4.04 -5.42 25.03
CA ILE A 23 -4.51 -6.13 23.83
C ILE A 23 -4.06 -7.60 23.87
N CYS A 24 -4.84 -8.52 23.30
CA CYS A 24 -4.49 -9.95 23.27
C CYS A 24 -3.37 -10.26 22.25
N VAL A 25 -2.76 -11.45 22.35
CA VAL A 25 -1.66 -11.88 21.46
C VAL A 25 -2.03 -11.83 19.96
N PRO A 26 -3.21 -12.30 19.52
CA PRO A 26 -3.61 -12.15 18.12
C PRO A 26 -3.66 -10.69 17.64
N CYS A 27 -4.24 -9.79 18.44
CA CYS A 27 -4.27 -8.36 18.11
C CYS A 27 -2.86 -7.75 18.08
N TYR A 28 -1.97 -8.17 18.97
CA TYR A 28 -0.56 -7.75 18.92
C TYR A 28 0.14 -8.19 17.62
N LEU A 29 -0.09 -9.42 17.16
CA LEU A 29 0.50 -9.91 15.92
C LEU A 29 -0.08 -9.19 14.70
N ALA A 30 -1.40 -8.99 14.67
CA ALA A 30 -2.07 -8.22 13.60
C ALA A 30 -1.57 -6.77 13.56
N LEU A 31 -1.49 -6.09 14.70
CA LEU A 31 -0.96 -4.73 14.79
C LEU A 31 0.49 -4.62 14.31
N ARG A 32 1.32 -5.62 14.63
CA ARG A 32 2.69 -5.69 14.14
C ARG A 32 2.73 -5.80 12.61
N GLU A 33 1.89 -6.66 12.04
CA GLU A 33 1.77 -6.81 10.60
C GLU A 33 1.25 -5.52 9.94
N ASP A 34 0.25 -4.87 10.54
CA ASP A 34 -0.31 -3.61 10.06
C ASP A 34 0.76 -2.49 10.01
N LEU A 35 1.58 -2.35 11.06
CA LEU A 35 2.69 -1.39 11.07
C LEU A 35 3.71 -1.66 9.96
N HIS A 36 4.03 -2.92 9.70
CA HIS A 36 4.91 -3.27 8.58
C HIS A 36 4.25 -2.97 7.22
N GLY A 37 2.95 -3.24 7.10
CA GLY A 37 2.16 -2.96 5.90
C GLY A 37 2.09 -1.47 5.55
N LEU A 38 2.05 -0.59 6.56
CA LEU A 38 1.93 0.86 6.35
C LEU A 38 3.06 1.46 5.51
N VAL A 39 4.28 0.91 5.56
CA VAL A 39 5.38 1.37 4.69
C VAL A 39 5.07 1.08 3.22
N GLY A 40 4.53 -0.11 2.95
CA GLY A 40 4.08 -0.49 1.60
C GLY A 40 2.86 0.32 1.17
N ASP A 41 1.94 0.63 2.08
CA ASP A 41 0.76 1.47 1.83
C ASP A 41 1.17 2.90 1.47
N TYR A 42 2.12 3.48 2.23
CA TYR A 42 2.65 4.81 1.97
C TYR A 42 3.33 4.89 0.60
N ARG A 43 4.22 3.95 0.26
CA ARG A 43 4.89 3.89 -1.05
C ARG A 43 3.89 3.75 -2.20
N TRP A 44 2.92 2.84 -2.05
CA TRP A 44 1.86 2.63 -3.02
C TRP A 44 1.08 3.91 -3.33
N LEU A 45 0.69 4.67 -2.30
CA LEU A 45 0.05 5.97 -2.49
C LEU A 45 0.95 6.96 -3.26
N GLY A 46 2.27 6.92 -3.00
CA GLY A 46 3.26 7.71 -3.74
C GLY A 46 3.29 7.36 -5.23
N GLU A 47 3.33 6.06 -5.52
CA GLU A 47 3.29 5.53 -6.89
C GLU A 47 1.99 5.89 -7.60
N CYS A 48 0.83 5.74 -6.95
CA CYS A 48 -0.47 6.08 -7.54
C CYS A 48 -0.61 7.57 -7.89
N MET A 49 0.03 8.47 -7.15
CA MET A 49 0.05 9.91 -7.47
C MET A 49 0.92 10.23 -8.69
N VAL A 50 1.97 9.45 -8.96
CA VAL A 50 2.86 9.63 -10.12
C VAL A 50 2.30 8.91 -11.35
N LEU A 51 1.73 7.73 -11.15
CA LEU A 51 1.23 6.81 -12.16
C LEU A 51 -0.28 6.66 -11.97
N LEU A 52 -1.09 7.64 -12.42
CA LEU A 52 -2.54 7.47 -12.32
C LEU A 52 -3.00 6.28 -13.17
N PRO A 53 -3.69 5.29 -12.58
CA PRO A 53 -4.36 4.25 -13.33
C PRO A 53 -5.30 4.85 -14.38
N PRO A 54 -5.26 4.40 -15.66
CA PRO A 54 -6.21 4.86 -16.67
C PRO A 54 -7.67 4.61 -16.27
N SER A 55 -7.94 3.58 -15.46
CA SER A 55 -9.28 3.24 -14.95
C SER A 55 -9.85 4.26 -13.96
N TRP A 56 -9.01 5.14 -13.41
CA TRP A 56 -9.44 6.22 -12.50
C TRP A 56 -9.69 7.54 -13.26
N ARG A 57 -9.48 7.54 -14.58
CA ARG A 57 -10.00 8.56 -15.48
C ARG A 57 -11.49 8.31 -15.72
N THR A 58 -12.31 8.41 -14.68
CA THR A 58 -13.76 8.41 -14.83
C THR A 58 -14.21 9.65 -15.61
N SER A 59 -14.39 9.47 -16.91
CA SER A 59 -15.51 9.96 -17.71
C SER A 59 -16.11 11.34 -17.37
N SER A 60 -15.37 12.43 -17.60
CA SER A 60 -15.87 13.75 -18.05
C SER A 60 -14.62 14.62 -18.23
N ILE A 61 -14.33 15.25 -19.37
CA ILE A 61 -15.07 16.31 -20.04
C ILE A 61 -14.61 16.31 -21.51
N ARG A 62 -15.57 16.35 -22.44
CA ARG A 62 -15.30 16.72 -23.84
C ARG A 62 -14.82 18.17 -23.84
N ALA A 63 -13.73 18.42 -24.58
CA ALA A 63 -13.07 19.69 -24.83
C ALA A 63 -12.27 20.24 -23.65
N PHE A 64 -10.93 20.26 -23.79
CA PHE A 64 -10.15 21.50 -23.83
C PHE A 64 -8.73 21.21 -24.35
N ARG A 65 -8.21 22.16 -25.12
CA ARG A 65 -6.90 22.18 -25.76
C ARG A 65 -5.77 22.30 -24.72
N THR A 66 -4.64 21.65 -25.03
CA THR A 66 -3.26 22.01 -24.64
C THR A 66 -3.04 22.49 -23.21
N GLU A 67 -3.14 21.58 -22.25
CA GLU A 67 -2.35 21.54 -21.00
C GLU A 67 -2.76 20.25 -20.30
N THR A 68 -1.88 19.25 -20.24
CA THR A 68 -2.14 18.00 -19.49
C THR A 68 -2.40 18.38 -18.02
N PRO A 69 -3.62 18.18 -17.48
CA PRO A 69 -3.87 18.45 -16.08
C PRO A 69 -2.94 17.55 -15.27
N ILE A 70 -2.17 18.15 -14.36
CA ILE A 70 -1.37 17.37 -13.40
C ILE A 70 -2.37 16.48 -12.67
N PRO A 71 -2.26 15.15 -12.81
CA PRO A 71 -3.24 14.27 -12.24
C PRO A 71 -2.90 14.15 -10.74
N PHE A 72 -3.43 15.07 -9.95
CA PHE A 72 -3.26 15.14 -8.51
C PHE A 72 -4.55 14.69 -7.84
N ASP A 73 -4.53 13.53 -7.20
CA ASP A 73 -5.61 13.13 -6.30
C ASP A 73 -5.30 13.62 -4.88
N ALA A 74 -5.96 14.71 -4.50
CA ALA A 74 -5.84 15.30 -3.17
C ALA A 74 -6.10 14.29 -2.04
N ARG A 75 -6.93 13.26 -2.26
CA ARG A 75 -7.26 12.26 -1.25
C ARG A 75 -6.08 11.37 -0.92
N MET A 76 -5.25 11.01 -1.92
CA MET A 76 -4.04 10.23 -1.71
C MET A 76 -2.98 11.02 -0.95
N SER A 77 -2.81 12.29 -1.31
CA SER A 77 -1.88 13.20 -0.61
C SER A 77 -2.28 13.35 0.86
N LEU A 78 -3.56 13.67 1.11
CA LEU A 78 -4.09 13.79 2.47
C LEU A 78 -3.93 12.49 3.27
N GLN A 79 -4.10 11.33 2.63
CA GLN A 79 -3.91 10.05 3.31
C GLN A 79 -2.43 9.80 3.67
N ARG A 80 -1.48 10.19 2.80
CA ARG A 80 -0.05 10.13 3.11
C ARG A 80 0.34 11.03 4.27
N ASP A 81 -0.19 12.25 4.29
CA ASP A 81 0.02 13.19 5.40
C ASP A 81 -0.51 12.61 6.70
N ARG A 82 -1.73 12.05 6.68
CA ARG A 82 -2.35 11.41 7.83
C ARG A 82 -1.54 10.23 8.38
N ILE A 83 -0.99 9.38 7.51
CA ILE A 83 -0.07 8.29 7.93
C ILE A 83 1.14 8.89 8.65
N THR A 84 1.77 9.90 8.05
CA THR A 84 2.97 10.55 8.59
C THR A 84 2.69 11.17 9.96
N GLU A 85 1.63 11.97 10.08
CA GLU A 85 1.24 12.65 11.31
C GLU A 85 0.88 11.68 12.42
N THR A 86 0.12 10.62 12.12
CA THR A 86 -0.27 9.60 13.11
C THR A 86 0.96 8.89 13.65
N LEU A 87 1.88 8.43 12.78
CA LEU A 87 3.11 7.78 13.22
C LEU A 87 4.00 8.72 14.04
N ALA A 88 4.13 9.98 13.63
CA ALA A 88 4.90 10.98 14.35
C ALA A 88 4.31 11.27 15.74
N TYR A 89 2.97 11.36 15.85
CA TYR A 89 2.27 11.53 17.12
C TYR A 89 2.55 10.37 18.09
N TRP A 90 2.37 9.12 17.64
CA TRP A 90 2.65 7.95 18.49
C TRP A 90 4.12 7.84 18.86
N ALA A 91 5.03 8.18 17.95
CA ALA A 91 6.45 8.19 18.25
C ALA A 91 6.81 9.21 19.34
N ARG A 92 6.24 10.42 19.26
CA ARG A 92 6.40 11.44 20.29
C ARG A 92 5.92 10.96 21.66
N MET A 93 4.73 10.36 21.73
CA MET A 93 4.19 9.84 22.99
C MET A 93 5.08 8.77 23.62
N VAL A 94 5.61 7.84 22.82
CA VAL A 94 6.54 6.81 23.31
C VAL A 94 7.81 7.44 23.88
N VAL A 95 8.37 8.44 23.20
CA VAL A 95 9.59 9.15 23.62
C VAL A 95 9.37 9.93 24.92
N GLU A 96 8.24 10.62 25.03
CA GLU A 96 7.87 11.36 26.24
C GLU A 96 7.71 10.43 27.44
N ALA A 97 7.10 9.27 27.25
CA ALA A 97 6.82 8.33 28.33
C ALA A 97 8.01 7.44 28.75
N LYS A 98 8.98 7.16 27.87
CA LYS A 98 10.10 6.22 28.14
C LYS A 98 11.43 6.87 28.55
N ARG A 99 11.48 8.19 28.79
CA ARG A 99 12.74 8.90 29.12
C ARG A 99 13.56 8.17 30.19
N PRO A 100 14.88 7.98 30.00
CA PRO A 100 15.75 8.66 29.04
C PRO A 100 16.14 7.87 27.76
N ARG A 101 15.51 6.74 27.42
CA ARG A 101 15.86 5.94 26.21
C ARG A 101 14.62 5.28 25.57
N PRO A 102 14.57 5.06 24.24
CA PRO A 102 15.39 5.58 23.15
C PRO A 102 14.74 6.78 22.43
N TRP A 103 15.57 7.61 21.79
CA TRP A 103 15.11 8.68 20.89
C TRP A 103 14.49 8.09 19.62
N PRO A 104 13.55 8.78 18.97
CA PRO A 104 13.05 8.37 17.66
C PRO A 104 14.16 8.53 16.62
N PRO A 105 14.00 7.96 15.41
CA PRO A 105 14.93 8.21 14.31
C PRO A 105 15.11 9.73 14.10
N HIS A 106 16.33 10.16 13.75
CA HIS A 106 16.62 11.56 13.44
C HIS A 106 15.81 12.04 12.22
N ASP A 107 15.48 11.13 11.32
CA ASP A 107 14.61 11.34 10.17
C ASP A 107 13.19 10.90 10.49
N VAL A 108 12.25 11.85 10.57
CA VAL A 108 10.82 11.60 10.82
C VAL A 108 10.14 11.16 9.52
N THR A 109 10.60 10.06 8.94
CA THR A 109 9.99 9.44 7.76
C THR A 109 9.11 8.26 8.17
N VAL A 110 8.13 7.91 7.32
CA VAL A 110 7.27 6.74 7.55
C VAL A 110 8.12 5.46 7.57
N GLU A 111 9.08 5.37 6.65
CA GLU A 111 10.02 4.26 6.49
C GLU A 111 10.90 4.03 7.73
N ALA A 112 11.28 5.08 8.45
CA ALA A 112 12.05 4.96 9.68
C ALA A 112 11.16 4.79 10.92
N THR A 113 10.05 5.54 10.98
CA THR A 113 9.19 5.63 12.16
C THR A 113 8.37 4.36 12.37
N ALA A 114 7.81 3.75 11.33
CA ALA A 114 7.00 2.54 11.48
C ALA A 114 7.81 1.32 11.99
N PRO A 115 9.00 1.00 11.43
CA PRO A 115 9.85 -0.04 12.01
C PRO A 115 10.30 0.28 13.43
N TRP A 116 10.64 1.54 13.73
CA TRP A 116 11.00 1.93 15.09
C TRP A 116 9.83 1.70 16.06
N LEU A 117 8.61 2.15 15.74
CA LEU A 117 7.40 1.90 16.55
C LEU A 117 7.14 0.40 16.74
N THR A 118 7.42 -0.41 15.71
CA THR A 118 7.32 -1.87 15.80
C THR A 118 8.22 -2.44 16.90
N THR A 119 9.45 -1.94 17.04
CA THR A 119 10.35 -2.34 18.15
C THR A 119 9.84 -1.90 19.53
N GLN A 120 8.99 -0.86 19.59
CA GLN A 120 8.40 -0.35 20.82
C GLN A 120 7.08 -1.03 21.19
N LEU A 121 6.51 -1.88 20.33
CA LEU A 121 5.19 -2.51 20.56
C LEU A 121 5.10 -3.23 21.89
N GLY A 122 6.16 -3.90 22.34
CA GLY A 122 6.18 -4.57 23.64
C GLY A 122 5.88 -3.64 24.81
N TRP A 123 6.29 -2.37 24.72
CA TRP A 123 5.94 -1.33 25.69
C TRP A 123 4.54 -0.75 25.43
N ILE A 124 4.20 -0.45 24.17
CA ILE A 124 2.93 0.18 23.78
C ILE A 124 1.74 -0.66 24.25
N VAL A 125 1.78 -1.98 24.06
CA VAL A 125 0.66 -2.86 24.44
C VAL A 125 0.40 -2.94 25.94
N ARG A 126 1.30 -2.42 26.78
CA ARG A 126 1.13 -2.31 28.24
C ARG A 126 0.52 -0.98 28.67
N GLN A 127 0.33 -0.04 27.74
CA GLN A 127 -0.31 1.24 27.99
C GLN A 127 -1.81 1.15 27.79
N GLU A 128 -2.56 1.96 28.55
CA GLU A 128 -4.02 2.06 28.42
C GLU A 128 -4.45 2.47 27.01
N ALA A 129 -3.65 3.33 26.36
CA ALA A 129 -3.87 3.79 24.99
C ALA A 129 -3.61 2.73 23.89
N ALA A 130 -3.26 1.48 24.24
CA ALA A 130 -2.94 0.45 23.24
C ALA A 130 -4.11 0.12 22.30
N GLY A 131 -5.35 0.24 22.78
CA GLY A 131 -6.54 0.03 21.94
C GLY A 131 -6.73 1.14 20.91
N ASP A 132 -6.41 2.38 21.26
CA ASP A 132 -6.50 3.52 20.34
C ASP A 132 -5.39 3.45 19.30
N PHE A 133 -4.18 3.06 19.71
CA PHE A 133 -3.09 2.78 18.76
C PHE A 133 -3.47 1.72 17.72
N ASP A 134 -3.99 0.56 18.15
CA ASP A 134 -4.44 -0.50 17.22
C ASP A 134 -5.50 0.01 16.24
N ARG A 135 -6.48 0.75 16.75
CA ARG A 135 -7.58 1.31 15.95
C ARG A 135 -7.09 2.31 14.92
N GLU A 136 -6.19 3.22 15.30
CA GLU A 136 -5.66 4.23 14.40
C GLU A 136 -4.80 3.60 13.30
N ILE A 137 -3.87 2.70 13.65
CA ILE A 137 -3.02 2.01 12.67
C ILE A 137 -3.86 1.19 11.68
N ARG A 138 -4.84 0.43 12.18
CA ARG A 138 -5.75 -0.33 11.31
C ARG A 138 -6.62 0.58 10.45
N GLY A 139 -7.12 1.68 11.03
CA GLY A 139 -7.89 2.68 10.33
C GLY A 139 -7.14 3.28 9.15
N LEU A 140 -5.84 3.58 9.32
CA LEU A 140 -4.99 4.06 8.24
C LEU A 140 -4.92 3.07 7.07
N ARG A 141 -4.77 1.76 7.33
CA ARG A 141 -4.72 0.75 6.27
C ARG A 141 -6.03 0.64 5.51
N VAL A 142 -7.15 0.58 6.24
CA VAL A 142 -8.49 0.54 5.65
C VAL A 142 -8.76 1.78 4.80
N ASP A 143 -8.38 2.96 5.29
CA ASP A 143 -8.55 4.21 4.55
C ASP A 143 -7.63 4.27 3.33
N THR A 144 -6.41 3.73 3.41
CA THR A 144 -5.53 3.56 2.25
C THR A 144 -6.17 2.67 1.19
N ASP A 145 -6.71 1.51 1.55
CA ASP A 145 -7.37 0.62 0.60
C ASP A 145 -8.63 1.26 -0.02
N ARG A 146 -9.31 2.17 0.69
CA ARG A 146 -10.45 2.92 0.16
C ARG A 146 -10.06 4.01 -0.84
N VAL A 147 -8.95 4.71 -0.59
CA VAL A 147 -8.49 5.79 -1.49
C VAL A 147 -7.63 5.26 -2.63
N ALA A 148 -6.92 4.15 -2.41
CA ALA A 148 -6.09 3.47 -3.38
C ALA A 148 -6.19 1.95 -3.30
N PRO A 149 -7.31 1.38 -3.77
CA PRO A 149 -7.51 -0.06 -3.82
C PRO A 149 -6.33 -0.77 -4.47
N ARG A 150 -5.71 -1.70 -3.75
CA ARG A 150 -4.62 -2.55 -4.24
C ARG A 150 -5.13 -3.55 -5.31
N GLU A 151 -6.41 -3.87 -5.27
CA GLU A 151 -7.15 -4.57 -6.33
C GLU A 151 -7.48 -3.62 -7.48
N LEU A 152 -6.45 -3.16 -8.18
CA LEU A 152 -6.61 -2.86 -9.58
C LEU A 152 -6.52 -4.21 -10.29
N GLU A 153 -7.67 -4.74 -10.72
CA GLU A 153 -7.77 -5.96 -11.53
C GLU A 153 -6.62 -5.98 -12.54
N TRP A 154 -5.77 -6.98 -12.43
CA TRP A 154 -4.78 -7.22 -13.47
C TRP A 154 -5.52 -7.74 -14.69
N ARG A 155 -5.75 -6.86 -15.65
CA ARG A 155 -6.45 -7.20 -16.89
C ARG A 155 -5.44 -7.80 -17.86
N SER A 156 -5.80 -8.94 -18.42
CA SER A 156 -5.02 -9.54 -19.49
C SER A 156 -4.98 -8.59 -20.69
N LEU A 157 -3.80 -8.42 -21.28
CA LEU A 157 -3.63 -7.71 -22.53
C LEU A 157 -3.70 -8.70 -23.71
N PRO A 158 -4.23 -8.28 -24.86
CA PRO A 158 -4.46 -9.19 -25.98
C PRO A 158 -3.19 -9.52 -26.77
N LEU A 159 -2.12 -8.73 -26.59
CA LEU A 159 -0.86 -8.92 -27.32
C LEU A 159 0.15 -9.79 -26.56
N PRO A 160 1.02 -10.50 -27.30
CA PRO A 160 2.08 -11.30 -26.70
C PRO A 160 3.14 -10.42 -26.06
N CYS A 161 3.85 -10.97 -25.08
CA CYS A 161 5.01 -10.31 -24.49
C CYS A 161 6.08 -10.06 -25.56
N PRO A 162 6.60 -8.83 -25.73
CA PRO A 162 7.63 -8.54 -26.73
C PRO A 162 8.93 -9.32 -26.47
N ARG A 163 9.18 -9.73 -25.22
CA ARG A 163 10.40 -10.45 -24.84
C ARG A 163 10.34 -11.96 -25.07
N CYS A 164 9.22 -12.60 -24.75
CA CYS A 164 9.10 -14.07 -24.84
C CYS A 164 8.00 -14.58 -25.77
N GLY A 165 7.21 -13.69 -26.37
CA GLY A 165 6.12 -14.04 -27.29
C GLY A 165 4.88 -14.66 -26.65
N GLN A 166 4.82 -14.85 -25.33
CA GLN A 166 3.67 -15.48 -24.67
C GLN A 166 2.52 -14.50 -24.40
N LEU A 167 1.26 -14.97 -24.52
CA LEU A 167 0.02 -14.25 -24.15
C LEU A 167 -0.19 -14.21 -22.63
N ALA A 168 0.83 -13.70 -21.95
CA ALA A 168 0.96 -13.68 -20.50
C ALA A 168 1.01 -12.23 -19.96
N LEU A 169 0.87 -11.23 -20.83
CA LEU A 169 0.84 -9.84 -20.41
C LEU A 169 -0.44 -9.54 -19.63
N SER A 170 -0.28 -8.87 -18.50
CA SER A 170 -1.37 -8.27 -17.75
C SER A 170 -0.98 -6.87 -17.37
N HIS A 171 -1.95 -5.97 -17.22
CA HIS A 171 -1.71 -4.62 -16.76
C HIS A 171 -2.51 -4.27 -15.51
N ASN A 172 -1.92 -3.42 -14.67
CA ASN A 172 -2.57 -2.81 -13.51
C ASN A 172 -2.02 -1.39 -13.37
N GLY A 173 -2.92 -0.40 -13.39
CA GLY A 173 -2.56 0.94 -12.93
C GLY A 173 -1.47 1.68 -13.72
N GLY A 174 -1.13 1.22 -14.92
CA GLY A 174 -0.03 1.78 -15.72
C GLY A 174 1.23 0.91 -15.74
N LEU A 175 1.28 -0.18 -14.98
CA LEU A 175 2.30 -1.21 -15.08
C LEU A 175 1.79 -2.38 -15.93
N VAL A 176 2.59 -2.82 -16.89
CA VAL A 176 2.37 -4.01 -17.73
C VAL A 176 3.42 -5.04 -17.37
N ALA A 177 3.01 -6.27 -17.10
CA ALA A 177 3.94 -7.35 -16.75
C ALA A 177 3.54 -8.69 -17.37
N CYS A 178 4.53 -9.43 -17.85
CA CYS A 178 4.40 -10.79 -18.36
C CYS A 178 4.38 -11.79 -17.19
N ARG A 179 3.21 -12.32 -16.85
CA ARG A 179 2.96 -13.14 -15.65
C ARG A 179 2.15 -14.40 -16.02
N ARG A 180 1.72 -15.19 -15.03
CA ARG A 180 0.98 -16.46 -15.24
C ARG A 180 1.72 -17.44 -16.18
N GLY A 181 2.98 -17.74 -15.87
CA GLY A 181 3.84 -18.61 -16.70
C GLY A 181 4.72 -17.88 -17.70
N GLY A 182 4.58 -16.55 -17.78
CA GLY A 182 5.42 -15.62 -18.54
C GLY A 182 6.88 -15.47 -18.07
N CYS A 183 7.67 -14.69 -18.80
CA CYS A 183 9.09 -14.45 -18.53
C CYS A 183 9.36 -13.40 -17.44
N GLY A 184 8.33 -12.83 -16.80
CA GLY A 184 8.47 -11.81 -15.76
C GLY A 184 8.85 -10.41 -16.25
N HIS A 185 8.96 -10.21 -17.57
CA HIS A 185 9.26 -8.89 -18.12
C HIS A 185 8.19 -7.87 -17.74
N ALA A 186 8.60 -6.69 -17.30
CA ALA A 186 7.74 -5.59 -16.93
C ALA A 186 8.10 -4.32 -17.72
N MET A 187 7.08 -3.51 -18.01
CA MET A 187 7.18 -2.24 -18.71
C MET A 187 6.02 -1.33 -18.25
N THR A 188 6.11 -0.04 -18.53
CA THR A 188 5.00 0.88 -18.35
C THR A 188 3.95 0.67 -19.44
N LEU A 189 2.71 1.11 -19.20
CA LEU A 189 1.65 1.04 -20.19
C LEU A 189 1.94 1.94 -21.40
N GLY A 190 2.67 3.04 -21.22
CA GLY A 190 3.12 3.90 -22.31
C GLY A 190 4.11 3.19 -23.24
N GLU A 191 5.10 2.50 -22.68
CA GLU A 191 6.04 1.67 -23.46
C GLU A 191 5.32 0.52 -24.16
N TYR A 192 4.35 -0.12 -23.50
CA TYR A 192 3.52 -1.13 -24.14
C TYR A 192 2.77 -0.59 -25.36
N HIS A 193 2.12 0.58 -25.25
CA HIS A 193 1.42 1.21 -26.38
C HIS A 193 2.33 1.57 -27.55
N GLN A 194 3.58 1.98 -27.28
CA GLN A 194 4.56 2.21 -28.35
C GLN A 194 4.93 0.91 -29.08
N LEU A 195 4.96 -0.21 -28.35
CA LEU A 195 5.27 -1.53 -28.91
C LEU A 195 4.06 -2.21 -29.56
N GLU A 196 2.83 -1.76 -29.32
CA GLU A 196 1.63 -2.39 -29.88
C GLU A 196 1.66 -2.42 -31.42
N ASP A 197 2.04 -1.32 -32.04
CA ASP A 197 2.09 -1.20 -33.51
C ASP A 197 3.15 -2.14 -34.11
N GLU A 198 4.32 -2.24 -33.49
CA GLU A 198 5.40 -3.12 -33.93
C GLU A 198 5.03 -4.60 -33.77
N ILE A 199 4.41 -4.96 -32.64
CA ILE A 199 3.97 -6.34 -32.36
C ILE A 199 2.83 -6.74 -33.31
N ALA A 200 1.87 -5.85 -33.56
CA ALA A 200 0.75 -6.11 -34.45
C ALA A 200 1.23 -6.35 -35.89
N ALA A 201 2.17 -5.53 -36.39
CA ALA A 201 2.78 -5.72 -37.70
C ALA A 201 3.51 -7.07 -37.81
N ALA A 202 4.35 -7.41 -36.83
CA ALA A 202 5.09 -8.68 -36.82
C ALA A 202 4.18 -9.92 -36.77
N LEU A 203 3.03 -9.84 -36.09
CA LEU A 203 2.04 -10.91 -36.07
C LEU A 203 1.30 -11.07 -37.40
N ALA A 204 0.99 -9.96 -38.08
CA ALA A 204 0.34 -9.99 -39.38
C ALA A 204 1.24 -10.67 -40.44
N GLU A 205 2.53 -10.33 -40.46
CA GLU A 205 3.52 -10.94 -41.37
C GLU A 205 3.66 -12.45 -41.13
N ARG A 206 3.71 -12.89 -39.87
CA ARG A 206 3.78 -14.31 -39.52
C ARG A 206 2.56 -15.11 -39.97
N ARG A 207 1.36 -14.51 -39.89
CA ARG A 207 0.13 -15.16 -40.34
C ARG A 207 0.11 -15.33 -41.85
N GLN A 208 0.52 -14.31 -42.60
CA GLN A 208 0.64 -14.38 -44.06
C GLN A 208 1.65 -15.46 -44.49
N ALA A 209 2.75 -15.62 -43.77
CA ALA A 209 3.75 -16.67 -44.05
C ALA A 209 3.30 -18.09 -43.69
N GLN A 210 2.27 -18.27 -42.85
CA GLN A 210 1.71 -19.58 -42.52
C GLN A 210 0.61 -20.03 -43.48
N ASP A 211 -0.03 -19.07 -44.15
CA ASP A 211 -1.13 -19.30 -45.09
C ASP A 211 -0.65 -19.43 -46.56
N ALA A 212 0.64 -19.20 -46.83
CA ALA A 212 1.29 -19.30 -48.15
C ALA A 212 2.05 -20.62 -48.32
#